data_AF-A0A368RLR1-F1
#
_entry.id   AF-A0A368RLR1-F1
#
_cell.length_a   1.000
_cell.length_b   1.000
_cell.length_c   1.000
_cell.angle_alpha   90.00
_cell.angle_beta   90.00
_cell.angle_gamma   90.00
#
_symmetry.space_group_name_H-M   'P 1'
#
loop_
_entity.id
_entity.type
_entity.pdbx_description
1 polymer ?
#
loop_
_entity_poly.entity_id
_entity_poly.type
_entity_poly.pdbx_seq_one_letter_code
_entity_poly.pdbx_strand_id
1 'polypeptide(L)'
;MQRTWSRTPPASSARAMSKRPVWEFSVDSPTKKRSDNLEQYIRELSESVAKRSLQRADRTHDQMILKEDGIQEGSPLHNQAMYLCTKSAEYRSTFMEMTTKEGRMSWIQFYWDMTNKK
;
A
#
# COMPACT_ATOMS: atom_id res chain seq x y z
N MET A 1 -39.27 -31.96 -62.06
CA MET A 1 -39.96 -31.68 -60.78
C MET A 1 -39.01 -32.01 -59.63
N GLN A 2 -38.84 -31.10 -58.65
CA GLN A 2 -38.49 -31.26 -57.20
C GLN A 2 -37.42 -32.33 -56.77
N ARG A 3 -36.62 -32.20 -55.70
CA ARG A 3 -36.72 -31.42 -54.45
C ARG A 3 -35.34 -31.34 -53.73
N THR A 4 -35.19 -30.46 -52.73
CA THR A 4 -34.05 -30.35 -51.78
C THR A 4 -34.17 -31.34 -50.58
N TRP A 5 -33.22 -31.58 -49.65
CA TRP A 5 -32.17 -30.75 -49.01
C TRP A 5 -30.88 -31.53 -48.59
N SER A 6 -29.91 -30.83 -47.99
CA SER A 6 -28.52 -31.19 -47.61
C SER A 6 -28.33 -32.16 -46.42
N ARG A 7 -27.18 -32.87 -46.37
CA ARG A 7 -26.56 -33.36 -45.10
C ARG A 7 -25.05 -33.67 -45.23
N THR A 8 -24.21 -33.07 -44.36
CA THR A 8 -22.77 -33.39 -44.08
C THR A 8 -22.66 -34.58 -43.09
N PRO A 9 -21.49 -35.16 -42.69
CA PRO A 9 -20.08 -34.67 -42.69
C PRO A 9 -19.04 -35.78 -43.10
N PRO A 10 -17.74 -35.85 -42.65
CA PRO A 10 -16.84 -34.88 -42.02
C PRO A 10 -15.43 -34.73 -42.67
N ALA A 11 -14.69 -33.74 -42.16
CA ALA A 11 -13.22 -33.57 -42.06
C ALA A 11 -12.24 -34.51 -42.80
N SER A 12 -11.28 -33.90 -43.52
CA SER A 12 -9.92 -33.73 -42.97
C SER A 12 -9.14 -32.64 -43.71
N SER A 13 -8.76 -31.57 -43.00
CA SER A 13 -8.01 -30.43 -43.56
C SER A 13 -6.51 -30.61 -43.35
N ALA A 14 -5.84 -31.31 -44.28
CA ALA A 14 -4.39 -31.29 -44.39
C ALA A 14 -3.88 -29.98 -45.04
N ARG A 15 -4.19 -28.82 -44.43
CA ARG A 15 -3.61 -27.55 -44.86
C ARG A 15 -2.12 -27.53 -44.56
N ALA A 16 -1.32 -27.15 -45.56
CA ALA A 16 0.12 -27.04 -45.46
C ALA A 16 0.55 -26.22 -44.23
N MET A 17 1.23 -26.89 -43.29
CA MET A 17 1.77 -26.26 -42.09
C MET A 17 2.95 -25.39 -42.49
N SER A 18 2.74 -24.07 -42.49
CA SER A 18 3.80 -23.07 -42.58
C SER A 18 4.78 -23.29 -41.43
N LYS A 19 5.91 -23.95 -41.69
CA LYS A 19 7.02 -24.02 -40.74
C LYS A 19 7.68 -22.65 -40.67
N ARG A 20 7.17 -21.79 -39.76
CA ARG A 20 7.96 -20.67 -39.26
C ARG A 20 9.24 -21.26 -38.63
N PRO A 21 10.45 -20.78 -38.95
CA PRO A 21 11.62 -21.18 -38.20
C PRO A 21 11.42 -20.71 -36.75
N VAL A 22 11.26 -21.67 -35.85
CA VAL A 22 11.32 -21.39 -34.41
C VAL A 22 12.78 -21.10 -34.13
N TRP A 23 13.10 -19.81 -33.97
CA TRP A 23 14.35 -19.43 -33.32
C TRP A 23 14.20 -19.85 -31.86
N GLU A 24 14.78 -21.01 -31.52
CA GLU A 24 15.09 -21.34 -30.14
C GLU A 24 16.17 -20.36 -29.67
N PHE A 25 15.73 -19.14 -29.33
CA PHE A 25 16.49 -18.29 -28.46
C PHE A 25 16.56 -19.01 -27.11
N SER A 26 17.63 -19.78 -26.93
CA SER A 26 18.16 -20.08 -25.61
C SER A 26 18.53 -18.74 -25.00
N VAL A 27 17.54 -18.11 -24.36
CA VAL A 27 17.73 -16.91 -23.56
C VAL A 27 18.52 -17.34 -22.34
N ASP A 28 19.85 -17.26 -22.46
CA ASP A 28 20.77 -17.32 -21.33
C ASP A 28 20.44 -16.15 -20.39
N SER A 29 19.43 -16.39 -19.58
CA SER A 29 18.86 -15.43 -18.66
C SER A 29 19.90 -15.26 -17.58
N PRO A 30 20.47 -14.04 -17.38
CA PRO A 30 21.59 -13.83 -16.48
C PRO A 30 21.36 -14.55 -15.16
N THR A 31 22.26 -15.48 -14.83
CA THR A 31 22.05 -16.53 -13.83
C THR A 31 21.37 -15.93 -12.62
N LYS A 32 20.09 -16.33 -12.38
CA LYS A 32 19.22 -15.69 -11.38
C LYS A 32 20.02 -15.45 -10.12
N LYS A 33 20.30 -14.17 -9.81
CA LYS A 33 21.01 -13.79 -8.58
C LYS A 33 20.27 -14.46 -7.43
N ARG A 34 20.88 -15.52 -6.87
CA ARG A 34 20.49 -15.99 -5.55
C ARG A 34 20.91 -14.84 -4.65
N SER A 35 19.94 -14.22 -3.98
CA SER A 35 20.28 -13.49 -2.76
C SER A 35 20.85 -14.55 -1.83
N ASP A 36 22.15 -14.49 -1.54
CA ASP A 36 22.86 -15.52 -0.77
C ASP A 36 22.40 -15.62 0.70
N ASN A 37 21.33 -14.92 1.05
CA ASN A 37 20.59 -15.06 2.28
C ASN A 37 19.08 -14.87 2.05
N LEU A 38 18.39 -15.93 1.59
CA LEU A 38 16.93 -15.95 1.42
C LEU A 38 16.20 -15.65 2.73
N GLU A 39 16.73 -16.13 3.86
CA GLU A 39 16.16 -15.89 5.20
C GLU A 39 16.24 -14.40 5.59
N GLN A 40 17.33 -13.72 5.25
CA GLN A 40 17.44 -12.27 5.42
C GLN A 40 16.44 -11.52 4.55
N TYR A 41 16.25 -11.90 3.28
CA TYR A 41 15.24 -11.29 2.43
C TYR A 41 13.81 -11.48 2.99
N ILE A 42 13.49 -12.68 3.50
CA ILE A 42 12.21 -12.96 4.17
C ILE A 42 12.06 -12.15 5.46
N ARG A 43 13.14 -11.99 6.25
CA ARG A 43 13.16 -11.17 7.48
C ARG A 43 12.94 -9.70 7.17
N GLU A 44 13.67 -9.12 6.23
CA GLU A 44 13.53 -7.73 5.78
C GLU A 44 12.12 -7.44 5.24
N LEU A 45 11.56 -8.36 4.45
CA LEU A 45 10.16 -8.31 4.03
C LEU A 45 9.20 -8.29 5.22
N SER A 46 9.35 -9.26 6.14
CA SER A 46 8.50 -9.39 7.33
C SER A 46 8.53 -8.16 8.21
N GLU A 47 9.73 -7.62 8.47
CA GLU A 47 9.92 -6.35 9.18
C GLU A 47 9.26 -5.17 8.44
N SER A 48 9.40 -5.09 7.12
CA SER A 48 8.78 -4.01 6.33
C SER A 48 7.25 -4.04 6.37
N VAL A 49 6.66 -5.25 6.42
CA VAL A 49 5.22 -5.45 6.55
C VAL A 49 4.76 -5.12 7.97
N ALA A 50 5.46 -5.58 9.00
CA ALA A 50 5.16 -5.31 10.41
C ALA A 50 5.26 -3.80 10.74
N LYS A 51 6.30 -3.11 10.27
CA LYS A 51 6.43 -1.65 10.41
C LYS A 51 5.27 -0.91 9.72
N ARG A 52 4.82 -1.39 8.55
CA ARG A 52 3.70 -0.80 7.80
C ARG A 52 2.33 -1.08 8.45
N SER A 53 2.11 -2.26 9.05
CA SER A 53 0.86 -2.55 9.76
C SER A 53 0.74 -1.74 11.05
N LEU A 54 1.83 -1.61 11.82
CA LEU A 54 1.90 -0.78 13.02
C LEU A 54 1.55 0.69 12.70
N GLN A 55 2.24 1.29 11.72
CA GLN A 55 1.97 2.68 11.29
C GLN A 55 0.53 2.93 10.81
N ARG A 56 -0.17 1.91 10.29
CA ARG A 56 -1.59 2.03 9.92
C ARG A 56 -2.51 1.99 11.13
N ALA A 57 -2.29 1.05 12.03
CA ALA A 57 -3.05 0.94 13.28
C ALA A 57 -2.91 2.22 14.13
N ASP A 58 -1.68 2.75 14.20
CA ASP A 58 -1.38 4.00 14.87
C ASP A 58 -2.18 5.17 14.29
N ARG A 59 -2.10 5.39 12.96
CA ARG A 59 -2.85 6.46 12.29
C ARG A 59 -4.35 6.35 12.44
N THR A 60 -4.92 5.14 12.48
CA THR A 60 -6.36 4.97 12.71
C THR A 60 -6.76 5.39 14.13
N HIS A 61 -5.90 5.19 15.13
CA HIS A 61 -6.20 5.62 16.49
C HIS A 61 -6.11 7.15 16.62
N ASP A 62 -5.10 7.78 16.01
CA ASP A 62 -4.94 9.24 16.01
C ASP A 62 -6.16 9.95 15.42
N GLN A 63 -6.70 9.40 14.32
CA GLN A 63 -7.92 9.90 13.67
C GLN A 63 -9.18 9.70 14.53
N MET A 64 -9.25 8.65 15.36
CA MET A 64 -10.39 8.43 16.26
C MET A 64 -10.47 9.50 17.34
N ILE A 65 -9.36 9.83 18.01
CA ILE A 65 -9.33 10.84 19.08
C ILE A 65 -9.68 12.23 18.53
N LEU A 66 -9.12 12.61 17.36
CA LEU A 66 -9.46 13.88 16.72
C LEU A 66 -10.96 13.96 16.35
N LYS A 67 -11.55 12.85 15.93
CA LYS A 67 -12.99 12.78 15.63
C LYS A 67 -13.86 12.84 16.89
N GLU A 68 -13.43 12.22 17.99
CA GLU A 68 -14.08 12.31 19.31
C GLU A 68 -14.06 13.75 19.84
N ASP A 69 -12.96 14.47 19.63
CA ASP A 69 -12.87 15.91 19.91
C ASP A 69 -13.78 16.78 19.02
N GLY A 70 -14.41 16.21 17.99
CA GLY A 70 -15.17 16.96 16.99
C GLY A 70 -14.28 17.83 16.09
N ILE A 71 -12.98 17.51 15.98
CA ILE A 71 -12.05 18.19 15.07
C ILE A 71 -12.31 17.66 13.67
N GLN A 72 -12.83 18.52 12.80
CA GLN A 72 -13.15 18.17 11.42
C GLN A 72 -11.89 17.72 10.65
N GLU A 73 -11.98 16.58 9.97
CA GLU A 73 -10.93 16.06 9.10
C GLU A 73 -10.54 17.08 8.02
N GLY A 74 -9.23 17.23 7.78
CA GLY A 74 -8.70 18.23 6.84
C GLY A 74 -8.73 19.69 7.32
N SER A 75 -9.33 19.99 8.49
CA SER A 75 -9.24 21.33 9.09
C SER A 75 -7.78 21.71 9.40
N PRO A 76 -7.45 23.01 9.55
CA PRO A 76 -6.09 23.43 9.92
C PRO A 76 -5.60 22.73 11.20
N LEU A 77 -6.46 22.64 12.22
CA LEU A 77 -6.13 22.04 13.51
C LEU A 77 -5.95 20.51 13.43
N HIS A 78 -6.72 19.83 12.56
CA HIS A 78 -6.48 18.42 12.22
C HIS A 78 -5.09 18.24 11.56
N ASN A 79 -4.76 19.07 10.56
CA ASN A 79 -3.49 18.97 9.85
C ASN A 79 -2.29 19.28 10.77
N GLN A 80 -2.43 20.25 11.67
CA GLN A 80 -1.45 20.55 12.72
C GLN A 80 -1.23 19.34 13.65
N ALA A 81 -2.30 18.74 14.18
CA ALA A 81 -2.24 17.57 15.05
C ALA A 81 -1.56 16.38 14.35
N MET A 82 -2.00 16.04 13.13
CA MET A 82 -1.40 14.96 12.34
C MET A 82 0.09 15.20 12.05
N TYR A 83 0.49 16.43 11.72
CA TYR A 83 1.90 16.77 11.53
C TYR A 83 2.72 16.56 12.81
N LEU A 84 2.25 17.09 13.95
CA LEU A 84 2.94 16.95 15.24
C LEU A 84 3.07 15.48 15.68
N CYS A 85 2.02 14.67 15.52
CA CYS A 85 2.06 13.23 15.81
C CYS A 85 3.00 12.45 14.87
N THR A 86 3.29 12.95 13.66
CA THR A 86 4.30 12.33 12.78
C THR A 86 5.74 12.76 13.10
N LYS A 87 5.95 13.78 13.94
CA LYS A 87 7.29 14.34 14.22
C LYS A 87 8.13 13.46 15.14
N SER A 88 7.52 12.86 16.17
CA SER A 88 8.17 11.86 17.03
C SER A 88 7.14 10.94 17.69
N ALA A 89 7.57 9.73 18.07
CA ALA A 89 6.73 8.79 18.81
C ALA A 89 6.31 9.34 20.19
N GLU A 90 7.19 10.12 20.83
CA GLU A 90 6.93 10.79 22.12
C GLU A 90 5.83 11.85 22.00
N TYR A 91 5.86 12.68 20.94
CA TYR A 91 4.83 13.70 20.72
C TYR A 91 3.46 13.04 20.54
N ARG A 92 3.43 11.94 19.79
CA ARG A 92 2.23 11.13 19.61
C ARG A 92 1.77 10.48 20.92
N SER A 93 2.64 9.84 21.69
CA SER A 93 2.24 9.18 22.95
C SER A 93 1.71 10.19 23.96
N THR A 94 2.41 11.32 24.16
CA THR A 94 1.91 12.41 25.02
C THR A 94 0.55 12.90 24.56
N PHE A 95 0.34 13.13 23.26
CA PHE A 95 -0.95 13.58 22.72
C PHE A 95 -2.08 12.55 22.93
N MET A 96 -1.79 11.25 22.79
CA MET A 96 -2.73 10.15 23.05
C MET A 96 -3.05 9.95 24.55
N GLU A 97 -2.09 10.23 25.44
CA GLU A 97 -2.26 10.12 26.90
C GLU A 97 -3.11 11.26 27.50
N MET A 98 -3.23 12.40 26.80
CA MET A 98 -4.10 13.49 27.24
C MET A 98 -5.56 13.06 27.18
N THR A 99 -6.28 13.15 28.30
CA THR A 99 -7.70 12.76 28.39
C THR A 99 -8.67 13.87 27.96
N THR A 100 -8.32 15.14 28.17
CA THR A 100 -9.20 16.29 27.88
C THR A 100 -8.99 16.86 26.48
N LYS A 101 -10.10 17.21 25.83
CA LYS A 101 -10.13 17.91 24.54
C LYS A 101 -9.37 19.24 24.60
N GLU A 102 -9.60 20.00 25.66
CA GLU A 102 -9.00 21.33 25.88
C GLU A 102 -7.48 21.20 26.07
N GLY A 103 -7.04 20.13 26.72
CA GLY A 103 -5.63 19.77 26.83
C GLY A 103 -5.01 19.47 25.46
N ARG A 104 -5.62 18.56 24.69
CA ARG A 104 -5.19 18.21 23.32
C ARG A 104 -5.13 19.43 22.40
N MET A 105 -6.16 20.28 22.41
CA MET A 105 -6.20 21.55 21.67
C MET A 105 -5.06 22.50 22.06
N SER A 106 -4.83 22.69 23.36
CA SER A 106 -3.77 23.57 23.88
C SER A 106 -2.38 23.04 23.54
N TRP A 107 -2.19 21.72 23.61
CA TRP A 107 -0.95 21.05 23.22
C TRP A 107 -0.64 21.26 21.73
N ILE A 108 -1.63 21.10 20.85
CA ILE A 108 -1.47 21.34 19.40
C ILE A 108 -1.02 22.78 19.16
N GLN A 109 -1.69 23.77 19.76
CA GLN A 109 -1.32 25.18 19.59
C GLN A 109 0.09 25.48 20.13
N PHE A 110 0.42 25.02 21.35
CA PHE A 110 1.73 25.25 21.96
C PHE A 110 2.88 24.68 21.12
N TYR A 111 2.79 23.41 20.70
CA TYR A 111 3.85 22.79 19.91
C TYR A 111 3.88 23.28 18.46
N TRP A 112 2.74 23.69 17.90
CA TRP A 112 2.72 24.35 16.60
C TRP A 112 3.44 25.70 16.65
N ASP A 113 3.12 26.53 17.65
CA ASP A 113 3.81 27.80 17.89
C ASP A 113 5.31 27.59 18.11
N MET A 114 5.70 26.64 18.97
CA MET A 114 7.11 26.33 19.26
C MET A 114 7.88 25.85 18.04
N THR A 115 7.23 25.17 17.08
CA THR A 115 7.87 24.66 15.86
C THR A 115 7.88 25.64 14.70
N ASN A 116 7.02 26.66 14.71
CA ASN A 116 6.89 27.63 13.61
C ASN A 116 7.37 29.06 13.97
N LYS A 117 7.58 29.37 15.25
CA LYS A 117 8.27 30.60 15.67
C LYS A 117 9.76 30.50 15.34
N LYS A 118 10.22 31.42 14.49
CA LYS A 118 11.64 31.67 14.13
C LYS A 118 12.20 32.79 14.98
#